data_AF-A0A3M7EZ61-F1
#
_entry.id   AF-A0A3M7EZ61-F1
#
_cell.length_a   1.000
_cell.length_b   1.000
_cell.length_c   1.000
_cell.angle_alpha   90.00
_cell.angle_beta   90.00
_cell.angle_gamma   90.00
#
_symmetry.space_group_name_H-M   'P 1'
#
loop_
_entity.id
_entity.type
_entity.pdbx_description
1 polymer ?
#
loop_
_entity_poly.entity_id
_entity_poly.type
_entity_poly.pdbx_seq_one_letter_code
_entity_poly.pdbx_strand_id
1 'polypeptide(L)'
;MCGLSKAKEVVDMAVNFSHMHGSGSFPAAAGQIRVQCGEAHSASRTWRALRTKAPPAQAGTSCFPKTAPTCTAEHSKEERAESEAMRKCLQLQKQRNENISSGNMERTALRPLFRRASLHMPRLAPSSALVSQPTVPFRLRSHTQRNITRSFSSCYPRLRLSAMPHKEENSEFTPEFYPDFPSGPQFPTVELETISLKKLESNDEAEKDRAFEAFKTRGFVYLDLAGCQNGDTILGGSTDVARGAERTFSLPTEEKMKYQPTNKSLFGYKMVGATNADKSGTPDTAEFFNISKNDMIVEDSKMTRQWPEVVLQHKPLYAKYCKAAHSTGMLIMDMLADKLGIDREEIRQRHRIEEMAGDHIRMTRGPPRKTAEMPEIQTPSHTDFGTITVLMNWLGGLQVWSESSRKAGPLEPDVPGEWLWVKPKPGCAIVNLGDAAVKYTNGVLCSGRHRVIPAPGEQGKYPRYSIVYFVRPCDHTRMKTLKGHGIPPADDMEEEGVEAKEWIYQQAMGLGSKHLGK
;
A
#
# COMPACT_ATOMS: atom_id res chain seq x y z
N MET A 1 -6.17 51.53 52.75
CA MET A 1 -5.69 50.61 53.82
C MET A 1 -6.01 49.20 53.41
N CYS A 2 -5.10 48.24 53.60
CA CYS A 2 -5.42 46.80 53.59
C CYS A 2 -4.33 46.08 54.39
N GLY A 3 -4.70 45.36 55.46
CA GLY A 3 -3.79 44.58 56.31
C GLY A 3 -3.96 43.08 56.03
N LEU A 4 -2.89 42.29 55.92
CA LEU A 4 -2.10 41.70 57.03
C LEU A 4 -2.74 40.37 57.54
N SER A 5 -2.01 39.26 57.71
CA SER A 5 -0.55 39.08 57.66
C SER A 5 -0.09 37.66 57.31
N LYS A 6 1.09 37.55 56.65
CA LYS A 6 2.30 36.72 56.99
C LYS A 6 2.13 35.19 57.18
N ALA A 7 3.13 34.33 56.88
CA ALA A 7 4.54 34.44 56.43
C ALA A 7 4.83 33.29 55.41
N LYS A 8 6.03 32.77 55.04
CA LYS A 8 7.51 32.96 55.18
C LYS A 8 8.11 31.97 54.11
N GLU A 9 9.28 32.05 53.47
CA GLU A 9 10.42 32.97 53.28
C GLU A 9 10.96 32.69 51.83
N VAL A 10 11.58 33.56 51.00
CA VAL A 10 12.92 34.23 51.02
C VAL A 10 14.07 33.22 51.31
N VAL A 11 15.16 33.07 50.51
CA VAL A 11 16.03 34.06 49.84
C VAL A 11 16.55 33.64 48.44
N ASP A 12 16.77 34.66 47.62
CA ASP A 12 17.63 34.90 46.42
C ASP A 12 19.01 34.18 46.29
N MET A 13 19.85 34.31 45.24
CA MET A 13 19.73 34.58 43.77
C MET A 13 21.16 34.67 43.14
N ALA A 14 21.34 34.25 41.86
CA ALA A 14 22.36 34.70 40.88
C ALA A 14 23.91 34.49 41.01
N VAL A 15 24.51 34.23 39.83
CA VAL A 15 25.77 34.81 39.26
C VAL A 15 27.19 34.19 39.54
N ASN A 16 27.65 33.45 38.52
CA ASN A 16 28.94 33.52 37.78
C ASN A 16 30.30 32.92 38.24
N PHE A 17 30.96 32.38 37.18
CA PHE A 17 32.39 32.43 36.80
C PHE A 17 33.47 31.41 37.31
N SER A 18 34.20 30.88 36.30
CA SER A 18 35.66 30.62 36.25
C SER A 18 36.31 29.32 36.78
N HIS A 19 36.77 28.50 35.82
CA HIS A 19 38.05 27.74 35.79
C HIS A 19 38.29 26.61 36.84
N MET A 20 39.24 25.66 36.71
CA MET A 20 40.41 25.42 35.83
C MET A 20 40.50 23.96 35.29
N HIS A 21 41.45 23.72 34.36
CA HIS A 21 42.17 22.50 33.89
C HIS A 21 41.82 21.08 34.43
N GLY A 22 42.03 19.95 33.73
CA GLY A 22 42.68 19.58 32.44
C GLY A 22 42.50 18.06 32.22
N SER A 23 43.09 17.32 31.26
CA SER A 23 44.16 17.57 30.27
C SER A 23 44.28 16.41 29.24
N GLY A 24 44.66 16.69 27.98
CA GLY A 24 45.16 15.71 26.99
C GLY A 24 44.12 14.77 26.33
N SER A 25 44.35 14.21 25.13
CA SER A 25 45.31 14.58 24.05
C SER A 25 44.93 13.88 22.73
N PHE A 26 45.15 14.56 21.59
CA PHE A 26 44.97 14.02 20.23
C PHE A 26 46.07 13.00 19.85
N PRO A 27 45.88 12.26 18.74
CA PRO A 27 46.72 12.54 17.58
C PRO A 27 45.93 12.98 16.35
N ALA A 28 46.59 13.70 15.44
CA ALA A 28 46.03 14.17 14.18
C ALA A 28 46.70 13.47 12.98
N ALA A 29 45.99 13.39 11.85
CA ALA A 29 46.54 13.06 10.55
C ALA A 29 46.06 14.11 9.53
N ALA A 30 46.99 14.65 8.73
CA ALA A 30 46.70 15.74 7.80
C ALA A 30 46.40 15.24 6.38
N GLY A 31 45.45 15.89 5.70
CA GLY A 31 45.21 15.74 4.26
C GLY A 31 45.12 17.13 3.64
N GLN A 32 45.93 17.41 2.61
CA GLN A 32 46.11 18.77 2.09
C GLN A 32 45.01 19.21 1.12
N ILE A 33 44.70 20.50 1.17
CA ILE A 33 43.87 21.21 0.19
C ILE A 33 44.54 21.15 -1.18
N ARG A 34 43.76 20.85 -2.24
CA ARG A 34 44.15 21.14 -3.62
C ARG A 34 42.97 21.65 -4.43
N VAL A 35 42.71 22.95 -4.34
CA VAL A 35 41.83 23.66 -5.28
C VAL A 35 42.59 23.83 -6.59
N GLN A 36 41.97 23.47 -7.71
CA GLN A 36 42.49 23.73 -9.05
C GLN A 36 41.45 24.53 -9.85
N CYS A 37 41.73 25.82 -10.04
CA CYS A 37 41.13 26.58 -11.12
C CYS A 37 41.82 26.20 -12.45
N GLY A 38 41.06 26.13 -13.53
CA GLY A 38 41.57 25.95 -14.89
C GLY A 38 40.62 26.63 -15.87
N GLU A 39 41.10 27.65 -16.57
CA GLU A 39 40.30 28.41 -17.54
C GLU A 39 40.50 27.92 -18.98
N ALA A 40 39.54 28.30 -19.84
CA ALA A 40 39.65 28.51 -21.29
C ALA A 40 40.22 27.39 -22.18
N HIS A 41 39.39 26.90 -23.12
CA HIS A 41 39.46 27.26 -24.56
C HIS A 41 38.41 26.44 -25.34
N SER A 42 37.27 27.01 -25.73
CA SER A 42 37.02 27.86 -26.92
C SER A 42 36.66 27.09 -28.20
N ALA A 43 35.39 27.16 -28.60
CA ALA A 43 34.92 26.96 -29.99
C ALA A 43 33.75 27.92 -30.24
N SER A 44 33.74 28.63 -31.38
CA SER A 44 32.85 29.77 -31.62
C SER A 44 32.05 29.66 -32.93
N ARG A 45 30.82 30.20 -32.90
CA ARG A 45 30.05 30.87 -33.99
C ARG A 45 28.67 31.25 -33.45
N THR A 46 28.43 32.53 -33.11
CA THR A 46 27.75 33.55 -33.95
C THR A 46 26.36 33.10 -34.43
N TRP A 47 25.27 33.81 -34.08
CA TRP A 47 24.93 35.09 -34.72
C TRP A 47 24.50 36.24 -33.78
N ARG A 48 24.45 37.47 -34.35
CA ARG A 48 23.90 38.70 -33.72
C ARG A 48 22.36 38.64 -33.69
N ALA A 49 21.60 39.15 -32.71
CA ALA A 49 21.71 40.32 -31.83
C ALA A 49 21.27 41.66 -32.45
N LEU A 50 20.26 42.30 -31.84
CA LEU A 50 20.06 43.76 -31.81
C LEU A 50 19.21 44.16 -30.58
N ARG A 51 19.55 45.30 -29.96
CA ARG A 51 18.80 45.98 -28.88
C ARG A 51 18.35 47.35 -29.39
N THR A 52 17.31 47.95 -28.78
CA THR A 52 17.33 49.32 -28.19
C THR A 52 15.96 49.67 -27.59
N LYS A 53 15.87 49.92 -26.27
CA LYS A 53 15.79 51.24 -25.58
C LYS A 53 14.36 51.78 -25.35
N ALA A 54 14.05 52.02 -24.07
CA ALA A 54 13.10 53.04 -23.58
C ALA A 54 13.88 54.39 -23.40
N PRO A 55 13.35 55.53 -22.85
CA PRO A 55 12.12 55.75 -22.06
C PRO A 55 11.38 57.09 -22.45
N PRO A 56 10.72 57.87 -21.56
CA PRO A 56 9.51 57.61 -20.73
C PRO A 56 8.38 58.67 -20.86
N ALA A 57 7.29 58.46 -20.10
CA ALA A 57 6.62 59.44 -19.21
C ALA A 57 5.20 59.98 -19.50
N GLN A 58 4.58 60.44 -18.40
CA GLN A 58 3.36 61.24 -18.22
C GLN A 58 2.00 60.52 -18.25
N ALA A 59 0.97 61.21 -17.71
CA ALA A 59 -0.24 60.63 -17.14
C ALA A 59 -1.52 61.28 -17.71
N GLY A 60 -2.66 60.59 -17.56
CA GLY A 60 -3.98 61.07 -17.96
C GLY A 60 -5.10 60.27 -17.29
N THR A 61 -6.27 60.88 -17.11
CA THR A 61 -7.37 60.36 -16.27
C THR A 61 -8.63 59.98 -17.04
N SER A 62 -9.37 59.03 -16.46
CA SER A 62 -10.85 58.90 -16.49
C SER A 62 -11.58 58.26 -17.69
N CYS A 63 -12.76 57.71 -17.33
CA CYS A 63 -13.97 57.43 -18.12
C CYS A 63 -14.03 56.21 -19.08
N PHE A 64 -14.96 55.30 -18.74
CA PHE A 64 -15.64 54.35 -19.63
C PHE A 64 -16.45 55.09 -20.73
N PRO A 65 -16.69 54.46 -21.90
CA PRO A 65 -17.96 53.73 -22.05
C PRO A 65 -17.87 52.34 -22.72
N LYS A 66 -19.02 51.66 -22.76
CA LYS A 66 -19.26 50.28 -23.22
C LYS A 66 -19.09 50.12 -24.75
N THR A 67 -18.58 48.97 -25.19
CA THR A 67 -19.22 48.09 -26.19
C THR A 67 -18.57 46.70 -26.20
N ALA A 68 -19.28 45.67 -26.65
CA ALA A 68 -18.77 44.31 -26.83
C ALA A 68 -19.32 43.71 -28.15
N PRO A 69 -18.58 42.79 -28.81
CA PRO A 69 -19.16 41.90 -29.81
C PRO A 69 -19.17 40.44 -29.33
N THR A 70 -20.38 39.90 -29.37
CA THR A 70 -20.81 38.48 -29.33
C THR A 70 -19.85 37.42 -29.88
N CYS A 71 -19.76 36.28 -29.19
CA CYS A 71 -19.37 34.99 -29.77
C CYS A 71 -20.06 33.80 -29.04
N THR A 72 -21.35 33.60 -29.26
CA THR A 72 -22.14 32.51 -28.64
C THR A 72 -23.23 31.96 -29.57
N ALA A 73 -22.92 30.89 -30.30
CA ALA A 73 -23.89 30.19 -31.16
C ALA A 73 -23.72 28.66 -31.26
N GLU A 74 -22.54 28.13 -30.89
CA GLU A 74 -22.21 26.70 -31.04
C GLU A 74 -22.11 25.99 -29.67
N HIS A 75 -21.34 26.51 -28.71
CA HIS A 75 -21.32 25.99 -27.33
C HIS A 75 -22.72 25.82 -26.71
N SER A 76 -23.64 26.75 -26.98
CA SER A 76 -25.02 26.71 -26.45
C SER A 76 -25.91 25.62 -27.08
N LYS A 77 -25.40 24.86 -28.06
CA LYS A 77 -26.04 23.64 -28.58
C LYS A 77 -25.53 22.39 -27.85
N GLU A 78 -24.23 22.33 -27.55
CA GLU A 78 -23.61 21.22 -26.81
C GLU A 78 -24.10 21.19 -25.37
N GLU A 79 -24.06 22.33 -24.65
CA GLU A 79 -24.61 22.45 -23.29
C GLU A 79 -26.10 22.04 -23.21
N ARG A 80 -26.87 22.31 -24.27
CA ARG A 80 -28.29 21.90 -24.37
C ARG A 80 -28.44 20.40 -24.62
N ALA A 81 -27.63 19.82 -25.50
CA ALA A 81 -27.63 18.39 -25.78
C ALA A 81 -27.23 17.58 -24.53
N GLU A 82 -26.22 18.03 -23.79
CA GLU A 82 -25.81 17.44 -22.51
C GLU A 82 -26.92 17.58 -21.45
N SER A 83 -27.56 18.75 -21.35
CA SER A 83 -28.67 18.98 -20.43
C SER A 83 -29.89 18.08 -20.74
N GLU A 84 -30.22 17.88 -22.02
CA GLU A 84 -31.27 16.93 -22.42
C GLU A 84 -30.88 15.47 -22.15
N ALA A 85 -29.63 15.07 -22.43
CA ALA A 85 -29.14 13.73 -22.12
C ALA A 85 -29.20 13.44 -20.60
N MET A 86 -28.76 14.40 -19.77
CA MET A 86 -28.82 14.33 -18.31
C MET A 86 -30.25 14.16 -17.80
N ARG A 87 -31.19 14.98 -18.32
CA ARG A 87 -32.63 14.89 -17.99
C ARG A 87 -33.23 13.55 -18.38
N LYS A 88 -32.90 13.05 -19.58
CA LYS A 88 -33.37 11.76 -20.09
C LYS A 88 -32.86 10.58 -19.24
N CYS A 89 -31.61 10.67 -18.77
CA CYS A 89 -31.02 9.68 -17.87
C CYS A 89 -31.70 9.68 -16.48
N LEU A 90 -31.93 10.85 -15.89
CA LEU A 90 -32.70 11.00 -14.64
C LEU A 90 -34.14 10.47 -14.76
N GLN A 91 -34.80 10.73 -15.89
CA GLN A 91 -36.16 10.28 -16.15
C GLN A 91 -36.23 8.74 -16.29
N LEU A 92 -35.22 8.11 -16.92
CA LEU A 92 -35.07 6.66 -16.98
C LEU A 92 -34.76 6.04 -15.60
N GLN A 93 -33.95 6.70 -14.76
CA GLN A 93 -33.75 6.28 -13.37
C GLN A 93 -35.06 6.34 -12.56
N LYS A 94 -35.86 7.40 -12.73
CA LYS A 94 -37.16 7.53 -12.06
C LYS A 94 -38.11 6.40 -12.46
N GLN A 95 -38.28 6.16 -13.76
CA GLN A 95 -39.09 5.04 -14.28
C GLN A 95 -38.58 3.67 -13.81
N ARG A 96 -37.26 3.47 -13.75
CA ARG A 96 -36.67 2.23 -13.20
C ARG A 96 -37.03 2.04 -11.73
N ASN A 97 -36.97 3.09 -10.92
CA ASN A 97 -37.30 3.02 -9.49
C ASN A 97 -38.82 2.84 -9.27
N GLU A 98 -39.66 3.47 -10.09
CA GLU A 98 -41.12 3.28 -10.09
C GLU A 98 -41.50 1.83 -10.46
N ASN A 99 -40.82 1.24 -11.46
CA ASN A 99 -41.01 -0.17 -11.83
C ASN A 99 -40.54 -1.16 -10.75
N ILE A 100 -39.46 -0.83 -10.02
CA ILE A 100 -38.99 -1.65 -8.89
C ILE A 100 -39.99 -1.56 -7.72
N SER A 101 -40.54 -0.37 -7.44
CA SER A 101 -41.50 -0.13 -6.36
C SER A 101 -42.89 -0.73 -6.60
N SER A 102 -43.28 -0.93 -7.87
CA SER A 102 -44.61 -1.47 -8.25
C SER A 102 -44.65 -2.99 -8.50
N GLY A 103 -43.54 -3.72 -8.30
CA GLY A 103 -43.52 -5.19 -8.30
C GLY A 103 -43.74 -5.90 -9.65
N ASN A 104 -44.04 -5.17 -10.72
CA ASN A 104 -44.29 -5.74 -12.05
C ASN A 104 -42.97 -6.04 -12.79
N MET A 105 -42.58 -7.31 -12.81
CA MET A 105 -41.41 -7.80 -13.55
C MET A 105 -41.77 -8.92 -14.55
N GLU A 106 -42.46 -8.56 -15.64
CA GLU A 106 -42.57 -9.46 -16.80
C GLU A 106 -41.22 -9.62 -17.52
N ARG A 107 -41.00 -10.82 -18.08
CA ARG A 107 -39.71 -11.21 -18.68
C ARG A 107 -39.61 -10.84 -20.16
N THR A 108 -39.20 -9.61 -20.47
CA THR A 108 -38.89 -9.20 -21.85
C THR A 108 -37.44 -9.54 -22.22
N ALA A 109 -37.23 -10.62 -22.99
CA ALA A 109 -35.89 -11.06 -23.40
C ALA A 109 -35.38 -10.34 -24.66
N LEU A 110 -34.27 -9.59 -24.54
CA LEU A 110 -33.57 -9.00 -25.68
C LEU A 110 -32.42 -9.91 -26.16
N ARG A 111 -32.43 -10.26 -27.45
CA ARG A 111 -31.38 -11.05 -28.12
C ARG A 111 -30.26 -10.16 -28.66
N PRO A 112 -28.97 -10.51 -28.50
CA PRO A 112 -27.90 -9.99 -29.34
C PRO A 112 -28.00 -10.58 -30.76
N LEU A 113 -27.90 -9.72 -31.78
CA LEU A 113 -27.80 -10.13 -33.19
C LEU A 113 -26.32 -10.20 -33.60
N PHE A 114 -25.77 -11.42 -33.75
CA PHE A 114 -24.55 -11.63 -34.53
C PHE A 114 -24.68 -12.87 -35.43
N ARG A 115 -24.27 -12.72 -36.70
CA ARG A 115 -24.37 -13.76 -37.73
C ARG A 115 -23.26 -14.80 -37.55
N ARG A 116 -23.60 -16.09 -37.67
CA ARG A 116 -22.61 -17.15 -37.95
C ARG A 116 -22.21 -17.14 -39.43
N ALA A 117 -20.92 -17.30 -39.71
CA ALA A 117 -20.47 -18.09 -40.85
C ALA A 117 -20.30 -19.56 -40.39
N SER A 118 -20.46 -20.53 -41.29
CA SER A 118 -20.57 -21.96 -40.92
C SER A 118 -19.76 -22.89 -41.84
N LEU A 119 -18.90 -23.70 -41.23
CA LEU A 119 -18.37 -24.98 -41.75
C LEU A 119 -18.45 -25.95 -40.55
N HIS A 120 -19.31 -26.99 -40.57
CA HIS A 120 -19.06 -28.34 -41.11
C HIS A 120 -17.76 -28.99 -40.58
N MET A 121 -17.71 -30.23 -40.04
CA MET A 121 -18.67 -31.28 -39.63
C MET A 121 -17.86 -32.30 -38.74
N PRO A 122 -18.36 -33.47 -38.33
CA PRO A 122 -19.41 -33.76 -37.33
C PRO A 122 -18.85 -34.40 -36.04
N ARG A 123 -19.71 -34.71 -35.05
CA ARG A 123 -19.40 -35.67 -33.95
C ARG A 123 -20.13 -36.99 -34.16
N LEU A 124 -19.55 -38.10 -33.70
CA LEU A 124 -20.22 -39.39 -33.53
C LEU A 124 -20.64 -39.62 -32.06
N ALA A 125 -21.61 -40.51 -31.86
CA ALA A 125 -22.26 -40.83 -30.59
C ALA A 125 -21.59 -42.03 -29.88
N PRO A 126 -21.82 -42.25 -28.56
CA PRO A 126 -21.14 -43.29 -27.79
C PRO A 126 -21.82 -44.67 -27.91
N SER A 127 -21.12 -45.71 -27.44
CA SER A 127 -21.66 -47.05 -27.22
C SER A 127 -21.27 -47.57 -25.83
N SER A 128 -22.10 -48.43 -25.26
CA SER A 128 -22.01 -48.93 -23.89
C SER A 128 -21.99 -50.46 -23.85
N ALA A 129 -21.11 -51.07 -23.06
CA ALA A 129 -21.16 -52.49 -22.73
C ALA A 129 -20.66 -52.75 -21.29
N LEU A 130 -21.29 -53.72 -20.63
CA LEU A 130 -20.88 -54.28 -19.34
C LEU A 130 -20.18 -55.63 -19.56
N VAL A 131 -19.62 -56.22 -18.48
CA VAL A 131 -19.88 -57.61 -17.98
C VAL A 131 -18.63 -58.30 -17.37
N SER A 132 -18.86 -58.87 -16.17
CA SER A 132 -18.15 -59.98 -15.48
C SER A 132 -16.68 -59.86 -15.00
N GLN A 133 -16.48 -60.29 -13.75
CA GLN A 133 -15.25 -60.93 -13.24
C GLN A 133 -15.34 -62.47 -13.42
N PRO A 134 -14.25 -63.20 -13.16
CA PRO A 134 -14.39 -64.34 -12.23
C PRO A 134 -13.22 -64.52 -11.23
N THR A 135 -13.45 -65.39 -10.25
CA THR A 135 -12.45 -66.02 -9.33
C THR A 135 -12.42 -67.55 -9.60
N VAL A 136 -11.65 -68.46 -8.99
CA VAL A 136 -10.84 -68.59 -7.74
C VAL A 136 -9.67 -69.59 -8.06
N PRO A 137 -9.05 -70.39 -7.14
CA PRO A 137 -8.48 -70.17 -5.79
C PRO A 137 -6.99 -70.63 -5.64
N PHE A 138 -6.39 -70.32 -4.48
CA PHE A 138 -5.35 -71.06 -3.71
C PHE A 138 -4.25 -71.94 -4.38
N ARG A 139 -2.99 -71.68 -3.98
CA ARG A 139 -2.16 -72.66 -3.24
C ARG A 139 -0.97 -72.01 -2.49
N LEU A 140 -0.56 -72.59 -1.37
CA LEU A 140 0.67 -72.21 -0.63
C LEU A 140 1.89 -72.98 -1.16
N ARG A 141 3.07 -72.35 -1.10
CA ARG A 141 4.29 -72.96 -0.53
C ARG A 141 5.36 -71.91 -0.19
N SER A 142 6.22 -72.25 0.75
CA SER A 142 7.35 -71.45 1.24
C SER A 142 8.65 -71.83 0.54
N HIS A 143 9.55 -70.86 0.30
CA HIS A 143 10.91 -70.90 0.87
C HIS A 143 11.68 -69.58 0.78
N THR A 144 12.77 -69.58 1.52
CA THR A 144 13.70 -68.52 1.92
C THR A 144 14.71 -68.04 0.86
N GLN A 145 15.16 -66.79 1.08
CA GLN A 145 16.52 -66.25 0.86
C GLN A 145 16.94 -65.65 -0.50
N ARG A 146 17.66 -64.50 -0.35
CA ARG A 146 18.61 -63.83 -1.27
C ARG A 146 18.08 -63.37 -2.63
N ASN A 147 17.97 -62.04 -2.79
CA ASN A 147 18.06 -61.38 -4.10
C ASN A 147 19.33 -60.53 -4.16
N ILE A 148 20.14 -60.76 -5.19
CA ILE A 148 21.28 -59.93 -5.58
C ILE A 148 20.77 -58.82 -6.52
N THR A 149 21.43 -57.66 -6.50
CA THR A 149 21.09 -56.53 -7.37
C THR A 149 21.43 -56.79 -8.84
N ARG A 150 20.44 -56.62 -9.74
CA ARG A 150 20.66 -55.96 -11.04
C ARG A 150 19.36 -55.50 -11.72
N SER A 151 19.51 -54.45 -12.52
CA SER A 151 18.46 -53.72 -13.23
C SER A 151 17.70 -54.57 -14.25
N PHE A 152 16.40 -54.31 -14.39
CA PHE A 152 15.72 -54.32 -15.68
C PHE A 152 14.82 -53.08 -15.81
N SER A 153 14.81 -52.49 -17.00
CA SER A 153 14.02 -51.28 -17.30
C SER A 153 12.61 -51.64 -17.78
N SER A 154 11.61 -50.85 -17.40
CA SER A 154 10.27 -50.89 -17.98
C SER A 154 9.66 -49.48 -17.97
N CYS A 155 9.33 -48.97 -19.16
CA CYS A 155 8.80 -47.62 -19.32
C CYS A 155 7.28 -47.58 -19.16
N TYR A 156 6.79 -46.87 -18.15
CA TYR A 156 5.46 -46.27 -18.17
C TYR A 156 5.53 -44.83 -17.65
N PRO A 157 4.96 -43.84 -18.36
CA PRO A 157 5.05 -42.44 -17.98
C PRO A 157 4.11 -42.14 -16.82
N ARG A 158 4.58 -42.34 -15.59
CA ARG A 158 4.01 -41.59 -14.45
C ARG A 158 4.32 -40.12 -14.69
N LEU A 159 3.27 -39.33 -14.93
CA LEU A 159 3.31 -37.87 -14.84
C LEU A 159 3.80 -37.48 -13.44
N ARG A 160 5.11 -37.25 -13.31
CA ARG A 160 5.65 -36.52 -12.17
C ARG A 160 5.11 -35.10 -12.29
N LEU A 161 4.41 -34.63 -11.26
CA LEU A 161 4.35 -33.20 -10.98
C LEU A 161 5.80 -32.71 -10.97
N SER A 162 6.15 -31.82 -11.90
CA SER A 162 7.52 -31.30 -11.96
C SER A 162 7.77 -30.55 -10.66
N ALA A 163 8.78 -30.96 -9.91
CA ALA A 163 9.33 -30.13 -8.86
C ALA A 163 9.72 -28.78 -9.48
N MET A 164 9.49 -27.68 -8.76
CA MET A 164 9.85 -26.36 -9.27
C MET A 164 11.38 -26.29 -9.45
N PRO A 165 11.90 -25.82 -10.59
CA PRO A 165 13.33 -25.93 -10.93
C PRO A 165 14.21 -24.90 -10.21
N HIS A 166 13.78 -24.39 -9.06
CA HIS A 166 14.54 -23.49 -8.21
C HIS A 166 14.57 -24.06 -6.79
N LYS A 167 15.65 -24.77 -6.48
CA LYS A 167 16.14 -24.83 -5.12
C LYS A 167 16.58 -23.42 -4.77
N GLU A 168 15.83 -22.75 -3.90
CA GLU A 168 16.27 -21.49 -3.30
C GLU A 168 17.49 -21.81 -2.42
N GLU A 169 18.69 -21.60 -2.96
CA GLU A 169 19.90 -21.59 -2.15
C GLU A 169 19.85 -20.34 -1.27
N ASN A 170 20.38 -20.44 -0.05
CA ASN A 170 20.20 -19.44 1.01
C ASN A 170 20.93 -18.12 0.69
N SER A 171 20.39 -17.32 -0.24
CA SER A 171 20.78 -15.93 -0.45
C SER A 171 20.19 -15.09 0.68
N GLU A 172 21.03 -14.67 1.61
CA GLU A 172 20.66 -13.70 2.65
C GLU A 172 20.07 -12.43 2.01
N PHE A 173 19.07 -11.84 2.68
CA PHE A 173 18.43 -10.59 2.25
C PHE A 173 19.45 -9.45 2.13
N THR A 174 19.89 -9.22 0.89
CA THR A 174 20.99 -8.32 0.49
C THR A 174 20.52 -7.36 -0.61
N PRO A 175 19.63 -6.39 -0.28
CA PRO A 175 19.05 -5.48 -1.27
C PRO A 175 20.08 -4.57 -1.97
N GLU A 176 21.29 -4.45 -1.44
CA GLU A 176 22.44 -3.76 -2.05
C GLU A 176 22.92 -4.40 -3.37
N PHE A 177 22.58 -5.67 -3.64
CA PHE A 177 22.93 -6.38 -4.88
C PHE A 177 21.74 -6.55 -5.84
N TYR A 178 20.59 -5.95 -5.55
CA TYR A 178 19.45 -5.99 -6.48
C TYR A 178 19.69 -5.12 -7.71
N PRO A 179 19.32 -5.59 -8.92
CA PRO A 179 19.48 -4.80 -10.14
C PRO A 179 18.53 -3.60 -10.15
N ASP A 180 18.92 -2.56 -10.88
CA ASP A 180 18.12 -1.34 -11.08
C ASP A 180 16.69 -1.62 -11.56
N PHE A 181 15.76 -0.74 -11.17
CA PHE A 181 14.42 -0.75 -11.75
C PHE A 181 14.51 -0.43 -13.26
N PRO A 182 13.99 -1.30 -14.14
CA PRO A 182 14.22 -1.20 -15.58
C PRO A 182 13.52 0.01 -16.21
N SER A 183 14.23 0.69 -17.12
CA SER A 183 13.71 1.82 -17.88
C SER A 183 13.04 1.40 -19.20
N GLY A 184 12.03 2.14 -19.63
CA GLY A 184 11.41 2.02 -20.95
C GLY A 184 9.88 2.16 -20.93
N PRO A 185 9.24 2.44 -22.08
CA PRO A 185 7.79 2.67 -22.15
C PRO A 185 6.94 1.45 -21.77
N GLN A 186 7.53 0.24 -21.79
CA GLN A 186 6.90 -0.99 -21.31
C GLN A 186 6.81 -1.11 -19.77
N PHE A 187 7.43 -0.19 -19.02
CA PHE A 187 7.37 -0.10 -17.57
C PHE A 187 6.90 1.31 -17.14
N PRO A 188 5.66 1.72 -17.49
CA PRO A 188 5.17 3.07 -17.19
C PRO A 188 5.08 3.30 -15.67
N THR A 189 5.80 4.29 -15.16
CA THR A 189 5.86 4.60 -13.73
C THR A 189 4.89 5.70 -13.36
N VAL A 190 4.38 5.67 -12.13
CA VAL A 190 3.64 6.80 -11.55
C VAL A 190 4.60 7.86 -11.01
N GLU A 191 4.36 9.12 -11.36
CA GLU A 191 4.99 10.26 -10.69
C GLU A 191 4.28 10.53 -9.35
N LEU A 192 4.98 10.21 -8.25
CA LEU A 192 4.58 10.50 -6.87
C LEU A 192 5.42 11.63 -6.31
N GLU A 193 4.77 12.57 -5.63
CA GLU A 193 5.45 13.63 -4.89
C GLU A 193 6.41 13.05 -3.85
N THR A 194 7.58 13.66 -3.71
CA THR A 194 8.53 13.34 -2.63
C THR A 194 8.43 14.40 -1.55
N ILE A 195 7.97 13.98 -0.37
CA ILE A 195 7.72 14.80 0.80
C ILE A 195 8.82 14.54 1.82
N SER A 196 9.48 15.57 2.33
CA SER A 196 10.55 15.39 3.33
C SER A 196 9.98 15.29 4.75
N LEU A 197 10.23 14.18 5.44
CA LEU A 197 9.84 13.99 6.84
C LEU A 197 10.40 15.11 7.74
N LYS A 198 11.64 15.53 7.48
CA LYS A 198 12.32 16.58 8.25
C LYS A 198 11.62 17.93 8.19
N LYS A 199 11.06 18.27 7.03
CA LYS A 199 10.27 19.48 6.82
C LYS A 199 8.91 19.40 7.51
N LEU A 200 8.27 18.22 7.53
CA LEU A 200 7.05 18.00 8.30
C LEU A 200 7.30 18.10 9.81
N GLU A 201 8.38 17.50 10.31
CA GLU A 201 8.83 17.63 11.71
C GLU A 201 9.15 19.09 12.08
N SER A 202 9.68 19.89 11.14
CA SER A 202 9.91 21.33 11.33
C SER A 202 8.71 22.24 11.02
N ASN A 203 7.51 21.68 10.79
CA ASN A 203 6.30 22.43 10.45
C ASN A 203 6.44 23.37 9.22
N ASP A 204 7.11 22.92 8.15
CA ASP A 204 7.20 23.63 6.87
C ASP A 204 5.83 23.59 6.14
N GLU A 205 5.12 24.72 6.11
CA GLU A 205 3.77 24.80 5.53
C GLU A 205 3.73 24.51 4.03
N ALA A 206 4.77 24.84 3.26
CA ALA A 206 4.81 24.54 1.83
C ALA A 206 4.99 23.04 1.58
N GLU A 207 5.72 22.33 2.45
CA GLU A 207 5.80 20.88 2.41
C GLU A 207 4.48 20.21 2.85
N LYS A 208 3.78 20.78 3.85
CA LYS A 208 2.44 20.33 4.24
C LYS A 208 1.44 20.48 3.08
N ASP A 209 1.44 21.61 2.38
CA ASP A 209 0.53 21.86 1.24
C ASP A 209 0.77 20.86 0.10
N ARG A 210 2.04 20.61 -0.25
CA ARG A 210 2.42 19.57 -1.23
C ARG A 210 1.93 18.19 -0.81
N ALA A 211 2.11 17.82 0.46
CA ALA A 211 1.65 16.54 0.99
C ALA A 211 0.11 16.43 0.95
N PHE A 212 -0.60 17.47 1.37
CA PHE A 212 -2.06 17.53 1.41
C PHE A 212 -2.68 17.34 0.01
N GLU A 213 -2.18 18.05 -1.01
CA GLU A 213 -2.68 17.87 -2.38
C GLU A 213 -2.35 16.49 -2.96
N ALA A 214 -1.17 15.93 -2.66
CA ALA A 214 -0.84 14.55 -3.08
C ALA A 214 -1.78 13.51 -2.42
N PHE A 215 -2.12 13.69 -1.15
CA PHE A 215 -3.06 12.82 -0.42
C PHE A 215 -4.53 13.00 -0.83
N LYS A 216 -4.94 14.20 -1.29
CA LYS A 216 -6.28 14.44 -1.89
C LYS A 216 -6.42 13.86 -3.31
N THR A 217 -5.32 13.86 -4.08
CA THR A 217 -5.33 13.47 -5.50
C THR A 217 -5.03 12.00 -5.73
N ARG A 218 -3.84 11.51 -5.35
CA ARG A 218 -3.43 10.10 -5.53
C ARG A 218 -3.58 9.25 -4.27
N GLY A 219 -3.52 9.87 -3.09
CA GLY A 219 -3.47 9.15 -1.82
C GLY A 219 -2.11 8.51 -1.51
N PHE A 220 -1.07 8.81 -2.30
CA PHE A 220 0.27 8.20 -2.27
C PHE A 220 1.37 9.26 -2.39
N VAL A 221 2.45 9.12 -1.62
CA VAL A 221 3.70 9.90 -1.71
C VAL A 221 4.93 9.01 -1.49
N TYR A 222 6.11 9.47 -1.93
CA TYR A 222 7.36 9.06 -1.30
C TYR A 222 7.60 9.96 -0.07
N LEU A 223 7.88 9.37 1.08
CA LEU A 223 8.34 10.08 2.27
C LEU A 223 9.86 9.93 2.37
N ASP A 224 10.61 10.99 2.11
CA ASP A 224 12.06 11.04 2.34
C ASP A 224 12.33 11.04 3.84
N LEU A 225 13.09 10.03 4.30
CA LEU A 225 13.36 9.74 5.71
C LEU A 225 14.63 10.43 6.22
N ALA A 226 15.39 11.14 5.38
CA ALA A 226 16.74 11.58 5.69
C ALA A 226 16.82 12.65 6.81
N GLY A 227 17.62 12.36 7.83
CA GLY A 227 17.98 13.32 8.87
C GLY A 227 16.93 13.52 9.97
N CYS A 228 16.14 12.48 10.24
CA CYS A 228 15.09 12.38 11.26
C CYS A 228 15.28 11.12 12.10
N GLN A 229 15.15 11.19 13.43
CA GLN A 229 15.37 10.03 14.31
C GLN A 229 14.38 8.87 14.02
N ASN A 230 13.13 9.19 13.68
CA ASN A 230 12.15 8.21 13.24
C ASN A 230 12.49 7.67 11.85
N GLY A 231 12.92 8.54 10.94
CA GLY A 231 13.34 8.19 9.58
C GLY A 231 14.50 7.20 9.55
N ASP A 232 15.57 7.48 10.29
CA ASP A 232 16.73 6.58 10.45
C ASP A 232 16.31 5.23 11.06
N THR A 233 15.38 5.24 12.02
CA THR A 233 14.85 4.03 12.66
C THR A 233 13.98 3.19 11.71
N ILE A 234 13.18 3.82 10.85
CA ILE A 234 12.39 3.12 9.82
C ILE A 234 13.31 2.58 8.72
N LEU A 235 14.22 3.42 8.19
CA LEU A 235 15.10 3.06 7.09
C LEU A 235 16.01 1.88 7.46
N GLY A 236 16.80 2.02 8.53
CA GLY A 236 17.67 0.95 9.01
C GLY A 236 16.88 -0.26 9.50
N GLY A 237 15.87 -0.04 10.35
CA GLY A 237 15.06 -1.10 10.94
C GLY A 237 14.32 -1.94 9.90
N SER A 238 13.86 -1.35 8.79
CA SER A 238 13.13 -2.11 7.75
C SER A 238 13.98 -3.21 7.11
N THR A 239 15.29 -3.02 7.01
CA THR A 239 16.23 -4.01 6.45
C THR A 239 16.40 -5.18 7.41
N ASP A 240 16.53 -4.92 8.71
CA ASP A 240 16.64 -5.98 9.72
C ASP A 240 15.30 -6.70 9.96
N VAL A 241 14.17 -5.99 9.80
CA VAL A 241 12.83 -6.59 9.77
C VAL A 241 12.65 -7.48 8.53
N ALA A 242 13.22 -7.12 7.37
CA ALA A 242 13.22 -7.98 6.18
C ALA A 242 14.11 -9.23 6.35
N ARG A 243 15.28 -9.11 7.00
CA ARG A 243 16.09 -10.26 7.44
C ARG A 243 15.34 -11.15 8.44
N GLY A 244 14.55 -10.55 9.34
CA GLY A 244 13.63 -11.26 10.23
C GLY A 244 12.50 -11.98 9.48
N ALA A 245 11.96 -11.34 8.43
CA ALA A 245 10.95 -11.91 7.55
C ALA A 245 11.47 -13.12 6.78
N GLU A 246 12.67 -13.02 6.20
CA GLU A 246 13.36 -14.12 5.54
C GLU A 246 13.49 -15.34 6.46
N ARG A 247 14.10 -15.19 7.65
CA ARG A 247 14.21 -16.27 8.63
C ARG A 247 12.85 -16.84 9.06
N THR A 248 11.81 -16.01 9.12
CA THR A 248 10.44 -16.44 9.45
C THR A 248 9.78 -17.21 8.30
N PHE A 249 10.01 -16.81 7.05
CA PHE A 249 9.45 -17.51 5.87
C PHE A 249 10.22 -18.77 5.49
N SER A 250 11.51 -18.88 5.87
CA SER A 250 12.31 -20.10 5.79
C SER A 250 11.88 -21.21 6.78
N LEU A 251 11.01 -20.93 7.74
CA LEU A 251 10.43 -21.96 8.60
C LEU A 251 9.57 -22.95 7.77
N PRO A 252 9.50 -24.24 8.17
CA PRO A 252 8.59 -25.20 7.56
C PRO A 252 7.15 -24.68 7.49
N THR A 253 6.42 -25.01 6.42
CA THR A 253 5.04 -24.55 6.23
C THR A 253 4.15 -24.96 7.40
N GLU A 254 4.36 -26.16 7.92
CA GLU A 254 3.67 -26.76 9.06
C GLU A 254 3.91 -25.96 10.35
N GLU A 255 5.09 -25.34 10.49
CA GLU A 255 5.42 -24.45 11.60
C GLU A 255 4.73 -23.10 11.44
N LYS A 256 4.84 -22.48 10.26
CA LYS A 256 4.20 -21.19 9.94
C LYS A 256 2.68 -21.25 10.11
N MET A 257 2.05 -22.36 9.70
CA MET A 257 0.60 -22.56 9.79
C MET A 257 0.06 -22.63 11.23
N LYS A 258 0.86 -22.97 12.24
CA LYS A 258 0.45 -22.87 13.67
C LYS A 258 0.08 -21.44 14.06
N TYR A 259 0.66 -20.46 13.37
CA TYR A 259 0.49 -19.04 13.63
C TYR A 259 -0.47 -18.37 12.66
N GLN A 260 -1.36 -19.11 11.97
CA GLN A 260 -2.38 -18.50 11.11
C GLN A 260 -3.31 -17.51 11.89
N PRO A 261 -4.02 -16.60 11.19
CA PRO A 261 -5.06 -15.79 11.80
C PRO A 261 -6.25 -16.63 12.31
N THR A 262 -6.86 -16.18 13.40
CA THR A 262 -8.02 -16.79 14.06
C THR A 262 -8.90 -15.70 14.68
N ASN A 263 -10.14 -16.01 15.07
CA ASN A 263 -11.02 -15.14 15.85
C ASN A 263 -11.19 -13.72 15.26
N LYS A 264 -11.48 -13.63 13.95
CA LYS A 264 -11.55 -12.38 13.16
C LYS A 264 -10.26 -11.54 13.08
N SER A 265 -9.16 -11.94 13.72
CA SER A 265 -7.88 -11.21 13.69
C SER A 265 -7.25 -11.23 12.31
N LEU A 266 -6.48 -10.19 11.97
CA LEU A 266 -5.60 -10.19 10.80
C LEU A 266 -4.18 -10.69 11.11
N PHE A 267 -3.84 -10.91 12.39
CA PHE A 267 -2.48 -11.19 12.83
C PHE A 267 -2.04 -12.63 12.51
N GLY A 268 -0.75 -12.84 12.26
CA GLY A 268 -0.17 -14.15 11.97
C GLY A 268 0.10 -14.44 10.50
N TYR A 269 0.26 -15.72 10.16
CA TYR A 269 0.70 -16.21 8.86
C TYR A 269 -0.43 -16.42 7.85
N LYS A 270 -0.32 -15.78 6.68
CA LYS A 270 -1.14 -16.06 5.50
C LYS A 270 -0.30 -16.84 4.49
N MET A 271 -0.73 -18.07 4.17
CA MET A 271 -0.10 -18.90 3.14
C MET A 271 -0.41 -18.42 1.71
N VAL A 272 0.43 -18.82 0.75
CA VAL A 272 0.19 -18.64 -0.69
C VAL A 272 -1.17 -19.21 -1.10
N GLY A 273 -1.93 -18.49 -1.94
CA GLY A 273 -3.21 -18.91 -2.50
C GLY A 273 -4.45 -18.76 -1.59
N ALA A 274 -4.28 -18.16 -0.40
CA ALA A 274 -5.41 -17.91 0.51
C ALA A 274 -6.45 -16.91 -0.04
N THR A 275 -6.04 -16.00 -0.93
CA THR A 275 -6.88 -14.93 -1.50
C THR A 275 -7.18 -15.23 -2.97
N ASN A 276 -8.35 -14.82 -3.44
CA ASN A 276 -8.63 -14.77 -4.87
C ASN A 276 -8.00 -13.49 -5.45
N ALA A 277 -7.20 -13.63 -6.50
CA ALA A 277 -6.57 -12.51 -7.19
C ALA A 277 -7.51 -11.80 -8.18
N ASP A 278 -8.51 -12.52 -8.72
CA ASP A 278 -9.37 -12.06 -9.81
C ASP A 278 -10.80 -12.66 -9.77
N LYS A 279 -11.64 -12.23 -10.74
CA LYS A 279 -13.03 -12.68 -10.95
C LYS A 279 -13.13 -14.19 -11.32
N SER A 280 -12.04 -14.85 -11.73
CA SER A 280 -11.95 -16.29 -12.00
C SER A 280 -11.50 -17.13 -10.80
N GLY A 281 -11.06 -16.50 -9.71
CA GLY A 281 -10.61 -17.18 -8.49
C GLY A 281 -9.16 -17.65 -8.53
N THR A 282 -8.31 -17.08 -9.40
CA THR A 282 -6.87 -17.37 -9.44
C THR A 282 -6.24 -17.18 -8.05
N PRO A 283 -5.43 -18.12 -7.53
CA PRO A 283 -4.80 -17.98 -6.22
C PRO A 283 -3.69 -16.91 -6.23
N ASP A 284 -3.65 -16.06 -5.20
CA ASP A 284 -2.60 -15.06 -5.05
C ASP A 284 -1.24 -15.67 -4.65
N THR A 285 -0.14 -15.13 -5.19
CA THR A 285 1.18 -15.81 -5.14
C THR A 285 2.08 -15.44 -3.97
N ALA A 286 1.75 -14.42 -3.16
CA ALA A 286 2.55 -14.04 -1.99
C ALA A 286 2.17 -14.78 -0.70
N GLU A 287 3.09 -14.85 0.25
CA GLU A 287 2.83 -15.16 1.67
C GLU A 287 3.02 -13.91 2.55
N PHE A 288 2.22 -13.77 3.61
CA PHE A 288 2.31 -12.65 4.56
C PHE A 288 2.53 -13.17 5.98
N PHE A 289 3.19 -12.37 6.82
CA PHE A 289 3.24 -12.57 8.27
C PHE A 289 2.96 -11.23 8.96
N ASN A 290 1.79 -11.13 9.62
CA ASN A 290 1.28 -9.90 10.23
C ASN A 290 1.58 -9.90 11.75
N ILE A 291 2.65 -9.23 12.17
CA ILE A 291 3.05 -9.13 13.58
C ILE A 291 2.25 -8.01 14.27
N SER A 292 1.52 -8.37 15.33
CA SER A 292 0.72 -7.43 16.15
C SER A 292 1.57 -6.31 16.75
N LYS A 293 1.16 -5.04 16.57
CA LYS A 293 1.73 -3.91 17.31
C LYS A 293 1.67 -4.16 18.82
N ASN A 294 0.47 -4.48 19.33
CA ASN A 294 0.19 -4.56 20.76
C ASN A 294 1.09 -5.60 21.44
N ASP A 295 1.29 -6.78 20.85
CA ASP A 295 2.13 -7.83 21.45
C ASP A 295 3.62 -7.46 21.49
N MET A 296 4.09 -6.68 20.51
CA MET A 296 5.52 -6.30 20.43
C MET A 296 5.87 -5.17 21.40
N ILE A 297 4.96 -4.23 21.68
CA ILE A 297 5.25 -3.06 22.53
C ILE A 297 5.08 -3.31 24.05
N VAL A 298 4.54 -4.45 24.46
CA VAL A 298 4.32 -4.87 25.86
C VAL A 298 5.29 -5.97 26.30
N GLU A 299 5.34 -6.26 27.60
CA GLU A 299 6.08 -7.41 28.17
C GLU A 299 5.51 -8.75 27.68
N ASP A 300 6.33 -9.80 27.65
CA ASP A 300 5.92 -11.11 27.10
C ASP A 300 4.71 -11.74 27.81
N SER A 301 4.60 -11.51 29.13
CA SER A 301 3.46 -11.92 29.96
C SER A 301 2.14 -11.23 29.63
N LYS A 302 2.16 -10.19 28.79
CA LYS A 302 0.98 -9.38 28.38
C LYS A 302 0.62 -9.58 26.90
N MET A 303 1.33 -10.44 26.17
CA MET A 303 1.02 -10.72 24.77
C MET A 303 -0.31 -11.48 24.63
N THR A 304 -1.11 -11.08 23.64
CA THR A 304 -2.45 -11.64 23.37
C THR A 304 -2.40 -12.99 22.62
N ARG A 305 -1.27 -13.33 22.02
CA ARG A 305 -1.02 -14.60 21.32
C ARG A 305 0.45 -15.00 21.35
N GLN A 306 0.70 -16.27 21.06
CA GLN A 306 2.03 -16.82 20.85
C GLN A 306 2.57 -16.47 19.46
N TRP A 307 3.91 -16.40 19.36
CA TRP A 307 4.66 -16.07 18.15
C TRP A 307 5.79 -17.10 17.91
N PRO A 308 6.35 -17.19 16.69
CA PRO A 308 7.54 -18.00 16.44
C PRO A 308 8.73 -17.49 17.28
N GLU A 309 9.58 -18.40 17.73
CA GLU A 309 10.81 -18.07 18.47
C GLU A 309 11.69 -17.04 17.71
N VAL A 310 11.84 -17.22 16.40
CA VAL A 310 12.55 -16.27 15.51
C VAL A 310 11.94 -14.87 15.49
N VAL A 311 10.64 -14.72 15.77
CA VAL A 311 9.98 -13.42 15.93
C VAL A 311 10.27 -12.87 17.34
N LEU A 312 10.15 -13.67 18.39
CA LEU A 312 10.39 -13.24 19.77
C LEU A 312 11.84 -12.75 19.99
N GLN A 313 12.83 -13.44 19.42
CA GLN A 313 14.24 -13.02 19.42
C GLN A 313 14.49 -11.60 18.86
N HIS A 314 13.58 -11.09 18.02
CA HIS A 314 13.66 -9.78 17.39
C HIS A 314 12.57 -8.82 17.89
N LYS A 315 11.83 -9.18 18.94
CA LYS A 315 10.75 -8.35 19.51
C LYS A 315 11.18 -6.90 19.84
N PRO A 316 12.37 -6.61 20.41
CA PRO A 316 12.80 -5.23 20.65
C PRO A 316 12.96 -4.39 19.36
N LEU A 317 13.39 -5.01 18.25
CA LEU A 317 13.45 -4.38 16.94
C LEU A 317 12.04 -4.05 16.44
N TYR A 318 11.12 -5.02 16.49
CA TYR A 318 9.73 -4.79 16.08
C TYR A 318 9.05 -3.72 16.95
N ALA A 319 9.26 -3.72 18.27
CA ALA A 319 8.76 -2.71 19.19
C ALA A 319 9.26 -1.29 18.84
N LYS A 320 10.56 -1.15 18.52
CA LYS A 320 11.15 0.12 18.09
C LYS A 320 10.61 0.57 16.73
N TYR A 321 10.52 -0.34 15.77
CA TYR A 321 10.00 -0.08 14.42
C TYR A 321 8.53 0.35 14.44
N CYS A 322 7.67 -0.38 15.16
CA CYS A 322 6.27 -0.01 15.38
C CYS A 322 6.14 1.42 15.92
N LYS A 323 6.91 1.77 16.96
CA LYS A 323 6.86 3.10 17.59
C LYS A 323 7.28 4.24 16.66
N ALA A 324 8.35 4.04 15.87
CA ALA A 324 8.80 5.05 14.91
C ALA A 324 7.85 5.20 13.71
N ALA A 325 7.38 4.09 13.14
CA ALA A 325 6.45 4.10 12.01
C ALA A 325 5.08 4.65 12.39
N HIS A 326 4.54 4.26 13.54
CA HIS A 326 3.28 4.80 14.07
C HIS A 326 3.38 6.30 14.36
N SER A 327 4.42 6.77 15.07
CA SER A 327 4.64 8.21 15.31
C SER A 327 4.77 9.02 14.02
N THR A 328 5.44 8.46 13.00
CA THR A 328 5.58 9.09 11.67
C THR A 328 4.24 9.18 10.94
N GLY A 329 3.42 8.12 10.99
CA GLY A 329 2.06 8.16 10.47
C GLY A 329 1.18 9.19 11.19
N MET A 330 1.28 9.26 12.53
CA MET A 330 0.51 10.22 13.33
C MET A 330 0.93 11.68 13.12
N LEU A 331 2.21 11.97 12.85
CA LEU A 331 2.65 13.31 12.42
C LEU A 331 1.97 13.75 11.11
N ILE A 332 1.84 12.83 10.15
CA ILE A 332 1.14 13.09 8.89
C ILE A 332 -0.37 13.25 9.12
N MET A 333 -0.98 12.44 10.00
CA MET A 333 -2.40 12.55 10.31
C MET A 333 -2.75 13.83 11.09
N ASP A 334 -1.88 14.30 11.98
CA ASP A 334 -1.96 15.62 12.64
C ASP A 334 -1.94 16.76 11.61
N MET A 335 -1.05 16.69 10.62
CA MET A 335 -0.93 17.66 9.52
C MET A 335 -2.18 17.68 8.64
N LEU A 336 -2.73 16.50 8.31
CA LEU A 336 -3.98 16.38 7.57
C LEU A 336 -5.19 16.88 8.36
N ALA A 337 -5.18 16.73 9.69
CA ALA A 337 -6.19 17.31 10.58
C ALA A 337 -6.17 18.84 10.53
N ASP A 338 -5.00 19.49 10.64
CA ASP A 338 -4.84 20.94 10.50
C ASP A 338 -5.49 21.45 9.20
N LYS A 339 -5.09 20.86 8.06
CA LYS A 339 -5.50 21.30 6.71
C LYS A 339 -6.98 21.04 6.39
N LEU A 340 -7.68 20.26 7.21
CA LEU A 340 -9.13 20.01 7.12
C LEU A 340 -9.93 20.66 8.27
N GLY A 341 -9.25 21.29 9.23
CA GLY A 341 -9.89 21.84 10.44
C GLY A 341 -10.49 20.79 11.36
N ILE A 342 -9.97 19.57 11.35
CA ILE A 342 -10.34 18.51 12.31
C ILE A 342 -9.56 18.77 13.60
N ASP A 343 -10.16 18.54 14.76
CA ASP A 343 -9.40 18.49 16.00
C ASP A 343 -8.37 17.35 15.94
N ARG A 344 -7.09 17.65 16.16
CA ARG A 344 -6.03 16.64 16.26
C ARG A 344 -6.32 15.61 17.33
N GLU A 345 -6.98 15.99 18.43
CA GLU A 345 -7.29 15.06 19.51
C GLU A 345 -8.34 14.02 19.06
N GLU A 346 -9.34 14.39 18.24
CA GLU A 346 -10.25 13.41 17.62
C GLU A 346 -9.49 12.34 16.82
N ILE A 347 -8.43 12.74 16.09
CA ILE A 347 -7.56 11.80 15.37
C ILE A 347 -6.69 10.99 16.33
N ARG A 348 -6.05 11.60 17.32
CA ARG A 348 -5.13 10.95 18.27
C ARG A 348 -5.81 9.94 19.19
N GLN A 349 -7.00 10.25 19.72
CA GLN A 349 -7.75 9.35 20.59
C GLN A 349 -8.17 8.05 19.88
N ARG A 350 -8.34 8.10 18.56
CA ARG A 350 -8.67 6.96 17.70
C ARG A 350 -7.48 6.09 17.35
N HIS A 351 -6.25 6.51 17.66
CA HIS A 351 -5.00 5.84 17.25
C HIS A 351 -3.98 5.79 18.39
N ARG A 352 -4.40 5.62 19.66
CA ARG A 352 -3.46 5.49 20.78
C ARG A 352 -2.60 4.22 20.58
N ILE A 353 -1.28 4.35 20.69
CA ILE A 353 -0.37 3.24 20.36
C ILE A 353 -0.48 2.09 21.38
N GLU A 354 -0.80 2.38 22.64
CA GLU A 354 -1.01 1.40 23.71
C GLU A 354 -2.32 0.60 23.54
N GLU A 355 -3.36 1.22 22.99
CA GLU A 355 -4.70 0.63 22.89
C GLU A 355 -4.75 -0.54 21.91
N MET A 356 -5.69 -1.47 22.14
CA MET A 356 -5.93 -2.58 21.21
C MET A 356 -6.39 -2.03 19.86
N ALA A 357 -5.66 -2.35 18.79
CA ALA A 357 -5.93 -1.88 17.44
C ALA A 357 -5.51 -2.92 16.40
N GLY A 358 -5.99 -2.77 15.17
CA GLY A 358 -5.55 -3.58 14.02
C GLY A 358 -4.12 -3.30 13.53
N ASP A 359 -3.35 -2.45 14.20
CA ASP A 359 -1.97 -2.10 13.83
C ASP A 359 -1.04 -3.32 13.76
N HIS A 360 -0.26 -3.42 12.69
CA HIS A 360 0.72 -4.49 12.51
C HIS A 360 1.87 -4.10 11.59
N ILE A 361 3.02 -4.75 11.83
CA ILE A 361 4.03 -4.95 10.78
C ILE A 361 3.54 -6.11 9.91
N ARG A 362 3.29 -5.87 8.63
CA ARG A 362 3.19 -6.93 7.62
C ARG A 362 4.55 -7.15 6.98
N MET A 363 5.10 -8.33 7.23
CA MET A 363 6.11 -8.92 6.38
C MET A 363 5.41 -9.54 5.17
N THR A 364 5.87 -9.24 3.96
CA THR A 364 5.38 -9.86 2.72
C THR A 364 6.56 -10.46 1.95
N ARG A 365 6.39 -11.70 1.49
CA ARG A 365 7.29 -12.35 0.53
C ARG A 365 6.50 -12.81 -0.70
N GLY A 366 6.89 -12.29 -1.86
CA GLY A 366 6.46 -12.78 -3.17
C GLY A 366 7.56 -13.63 -3.80
N PRO A 367 7.25 -14.75 -4.48
CA PRO A 367 8.25 -15.58 -5.14
C PRO A 367 8.87 -14.85 -6.35
N PRO A 368 10.05 -15.30 -6.83
CA PRO A 368 10.54 -14.96 -8.17
C PRO A 368 9.49 -15.26 -9.24
N ARG A 369 9.52 -14.47 -10.32
CA ARG A 369 8.63 -14.61 -11.47
C ARG A 369 8.94 -15.91 -12.23
N LYS A 370 7.92 -16.75 -12.47
CA LYS A 370 8.06 -18.07 -13.11
C LYS A 370 8.13 -18.00 -14.64
N THR A 371 7.46 -17.03 -15.26
CA THR A 371 7.33 -16.86 -16.72
C THR A 371 7.70 -15.45 -17.16
N ALA A 372 8.06 -15.24 -18.43
CA ALA A 372 8.20 -13.88 -18.95
C ALA A 372 6.84 -13.14 -19.03
N GLU A 373 5.77 -13.92 -19.26
CA GLU A 373 4.38 -13.48 -19.14
C GLU A 373 4.00 -13.18 -17.68
N MET A 374 3.06 -12.26 -17.47
CA MET A 374 2.68 -11.73 -16.16
C MET A 374 1.23 -12.09 -15.72
N PRO A 375 0.79 -13.37 -15.73
CA PRO A 375 -0.48 -13.77 -15.11
C PRO A 375 -0.38 -13.86 -13.58
N GLU A 376 0.84 -13.81 -13.02
CA GLU A 376 1.08 -13.95 -11.59
C GLU A 376 0.73 -12.65 -10.84
N ILE A 377 -0.32 -12.70 -10.03
CA ILE A 377 -0.65 -11.66 -9.07
C ILE A 377 -0.11 -12.08 -7.70
N GLN A 378 0.71 -11.24 -7.08
CA GLN A 378 1.26 -11.45 -5.72
C GLN A 378 0.27 -10.99 -4.66
N THR A 379 -0.34 -9.82 -4.85
CA THR A 379 -1.43 -9.27 -4.02
C THR A 379 -2.49 -8.66 -4.94
N PRO A 380 -3.81 -8.97 -4.78
CA PRO A 380 -4.88 -8.42 -5.62
C PRO A 380 -4.97 -6.89 -5.65
N SER A 381 -5.73 -6.39 -6.63
CA SER A 381 -6.21 -5.00 -6.68
C SER A 381 -7.09 -4.69 -5.47
N HIS A 382 -6.63 -3.78 -4.60
CA HIS A 382 -7.34 -3.38 -3.39
C HIS A 382 -7.04 -1.93 -2.98
N THR A 383 -7.72 -1.50 -1.92
CA THR A 383 -7.41 -0.33 -1.10
C THR A 383 -7.08 -0.79 0.32
N ASP A 384 -6.37 0.04 1.09
CA ASP A 384 -5.99 -0.30 2.46
C ASP A 384 -7.10 0.03 3.45
N PHE A 385 -7.58 -0.93 4.25
CA PHE A 385 -8.59 -0.64 5.29
C PHE A 385 -8.01 0.09 6.53
N GLY A 386 -6.78 0.59 6.45
CA GLY A 386 -6.13 1.35 7.53
C GLY A 386 -6.46 2.83 7.46
N THR A 387 -5.80 3.62 8.31
CA THR A 387 -5.82 5.08 8.24
C THR A 387 -4.66 5.57 7.39
N ILE A 388 -3.44 5.13 7.73
CA ILE A 388 -2.21 5.45 7.00
C ILE A 388 -1.25 4.26 7.02
N THR A 389 -0.55 4.07 5.91
CA THR A 389 0.32 2.93 5.61
C THR A 389 1.74 3.45 5.35
N VAL A 390 2.75 2.83 5.96
CA VAL A 390 4.17 3.14 5.75
C VAL A 390 4.87 1.88 5.21
N LEU A 391 5.25 1.90 3.92
CA LEU A 391 5.80 0.79 3.17
C LEU A 391 7.29 1.01 2.83
N MET A 392 8.10 -0.02 3.07
CA MET A 392 9.48 -0.15 2.61
C MET A 392 9.59 -1.34 1.65
N ASN A 393 10.15 -1.10 0.46
CA ASN A 393 10.47 -2.13 -0.54
C ASN A 393 11.70 -1.74 -1.37
N TRP A 394 12.40 -2.75 -1.86
CA TRP A 394 13.69 -2.61 -2.55
C TRP A 394 13.62 -3.03 -4.02
N LEU A 395 12.79 -4.02 -4.35
CA LEU A 395 12.38 -4.37 -5.71
C LEU A 395 11.04 -3.71 -6.05
N GLY A 396 10.75 -3.57 -7.35
CA GLY A 396 9.44 -3.18 -7.88
C GLY A 396 8.34 -4.20 -7.56
N GLY A 397 7.28 -4.25 -8.36
CA GLY A 397 6.14 -5.16 -8.15
C GLY A 397 4.86 -4.45 -7.71
N LEU A 398 4.98 -3.37 -6.93
CA LEU A 398 3.84 -2.51 -6.60
C LEU A 398 3.39 -1.74 -7.85
N GLN A 399 2.09 -1.77 -8.12
CA GLN A 399 1.43 -0.93 -9.11
C GLN A 399 0.26 -0.18 -8.46
N VAL A 400 0.05 1.07 -8.86
CA VAL A 400 -1.15 1.86 -8.54
C VAL A 400 -2.01 2.01 -9.80
N TRP A 401 -3.31 2.23 -9.62
CA TRP A 401 -4.18 2.61 -10.74
C TRP A 401 -3.95 4.09 -11.13
N SER A 402 -4.01 4.41 -12.43
CA SER A 402 -3.82 5.78 -12.92
C SER A 402 -4.84 6.77 -12.35
N GLU A 403 -6.10 6.33 -12.25
CA GLU A 403 -7.23 7.14 -11.79
C GLU A 403 -7.43 7.08 -10.27
N SER A 404 -7.83 8.22 -9.70
CA SER A 404 -8.14 8.37 -8.28
C SER A 404 -9.48 7.71 -7.92
N SER A 405 -9.45 6.38 -7.82
CA SER A 405 -10.58 5.47 -7.57
C SER A 405 -11.28 5.71 -6.21
N ARG A 406 -12.06 6.79 -6.08
CA ARG A 406 -12.91 7.10 -4.91
C ARG A 406 -14.05 6.10 -4.66
N LYS A 407 -14.31 5.16 -5.58
CA LYS A 407 -15.30 4.08 -5.43
C LYS A 407 -14.67 2.74 -5.82
N ALA A 408 -14.31 1.95 -4.82
CA ALA A 408 -13.60 0.69 -4.97
C ALA A 408 -14.55 -0.51 -4.77
N GLY A 409 -14.80 -1.28 -5.83
CA GLY A 409 -15.26 -2.68 -5.71
C GLY A 409 -14.09 -3.60 -5.34
N PRO A 410 -14.33 -4.79 -4.77
CA PRO A 410 -13.26 -5.66 -4.22
C PRO A 410 -12.37 -6.37 -5.26
N LEU A 411 -12.48 -6.00 -6.54
CA LEU A 411 -11.84 -6.65 -7.69
C LEU A 411 -11.32 -5.57 -8.66
N GLU A 412 -10.62 -5.96 -9.74
CA GLU A 412 -10.12 -5.04 -10.80
C GLU A 412 -11.15 -3.96 -11.18
N PRO A 413 -10.72 -2.69 -11.34
CA PRO A 413 -11.63 -1.53 -11.40
C PRO A 413 -12.53 -1.57 -12.63
N ASP A 414 -13.83 -1.35 -12.43
CA ASP A 414 -14.82 -1.21 -13.52
C ASP A 414 -14.84 0.22 -14.13
N VAL A 415 -13.72 0.97 -14.02
CA VAL A 415 -13.49 2.30 -14.62
C VAL A 415 -12.27 2.25 -15.55
N PRO A 416 -12.17 3.11 -16.57
CA PRO A 416 -10.96 3.24 -17.39
C PRO A 416 -9.72 3.65 -16.57
N GLY A 417 -8.54 3.42 -17.15
CA GLY A 417 -7.23 3.71 -16.56
C GLY A 417 -6.21 2.62 -16.87
N GLU A 418 -5.02 2.71 -16.26
CA GLU A 418 -3.96 1.72 -16.38
C GLU A 418 -3.20 1.47 -15.08
N TRP A 419 -2.43 0.37 -15.03
CA TRP A 419 -1.63 -0.02 -13.87
C TRP A 419 -0.20 0.51 -13.98
N LEU A 420 0.08 1.62 -13.28
CA LEU A 420 1.37 2.31 -13.26
C LEU A 420 2.27 1.75 -12.16
N TRP A 421 3.54 1.50 -12.48
CA TRP A 421 4.53 0.98 -11.53
C TRP A 421 4.99 2.03 -10.52
N VAL A 422 5.14 1.63 -9.25
CA VAL A 422 5.85 2.45 -8.25
C VAL A 422 7.30 2.00 -8.19
N LYS A 423 8.24 2.88 -8.56
CA LYS A 423 9.68 2.60 -8.55
C LYS A 423 10.22 2.66 -7.12
N PRO A 424 10.99 1.66 -6.65
CA PRO A 424 11.69 1.75 -5.37
C PRO A 424 12.63 2.98 -5.36
N LYS A 425 12.54 3.81 -4.31
CA LYS A 425 13.34 5.03 -4.17
C LYS A 425 14.20 4.93 -2.90
N PRO A 426 15.53 4.75 -3.02
CA PRO A 426 16.42 4.66 -1.88
C PRO A 426 16.27 5.84 -0.91
N GLY A 427 16.32 5.56 0.39
CA GLY A 427 16.13 6.56 1.46
C GLY A 427 14.67 6.99 1.70
N CYS A 428 13.72 6.60 0.85
CA CYS A 428 12.31 6.95 1.00
C CYS A 428 11.47 5.75 1.43
N ALA A 429 10.47 5.98 2.29
CA ALA A 429 9.30 5.13 2.39
C ALA A 429 8.30 5.47 1.27
N ILE A 430 7.42 4.53 0.93
CA ILE A 430 6.16 4.84 0.26
C ILE A 430 5.11 5.01 1.36
N VAL A 431 4.36 6.10 1.32
CA VAL A 431 3.29 6.36 2.28
C VAL A 431 1.98 6.54 1.54
N ASN A 432 0.94 5.80 1.96
CA ASN A 432 -0.40 5.93 1.41
C ASN A 432 -1.46 6.02 2.51
N LEU A 433 -2.58 6.65 2.18
CA LEU A 433 -3.77 6.64 3.03
C LEU A 433 -4.61 5.40 2.74
N GLY A 434 -5.47 5.08 3.71
CA GLY A 434 -6.45 4.01 3.62
C GLY A 434 -7.90 4.48 3.80
N ASP A 435 -8.81 3.54 3.66
CA ASP A 435 -10.26 3.74 3.62
C ASP A 435 -10.82 4.32 4.94
N ALA A 436 -10.11 4.17 6.07
CA ALA A 436 -10.48 4.86 7.31
C ALA A 436 -10.25 6.38 7.21
N ALA A 437 -9.17 6.84 6.56
CA ALA A 437 -8.94 8.27 6.32
C ALA A 437 -9.95 8.84 5.32
N VAL A 438 -10.35 8.06 4.30
CA VAL A 438 -11.45 8.42 3.37
C VAL A 438 -12.76 8.58 4.13
N LYS A 439 -13.08 7.62 5.03
CA LYS A 439 -14.28 7.62 5.87
C LYS A 439 -14.30 8.80 6.85
N TYR A 440 -13.18 9.10 7.51
CA TYR A 440 -13.08 10.24 8.42
C TYR A 440 -13.25 11.60 7.73
N THR A 441 -12.92 11.70 6.44
CA THR A 441 -12.90 12.96 5.69
C THR A 441 -13.96 13.06 4.59
N ASN A 442 -14.97 12.18 4.62
CA ASN A 442 -16.07 12.11 3.65
C ASN A 442 -15.58 12.16 2.18
N GLY A 443 -14.51 11.42 1.86
CA GLY A 443 -13.96 11.33 0.52
C GLY A 443 -13.17 12.55 0.03
N VAL A 444 -12.75 13.46 0.91
CA VAL A 444 -11.79 14.54 0.55
C VAL A 444 -10.40 13.98 0.33
N LEU A 445 -9.93 13.10 1.23
CA LEU A 445 -8.68 12.35 1.06
C LEU A 445 -8.92 11.11 0.19
N CYS A 446 -7.89 10.67 -0.53
CA CYS A 446 -7.94 9.51 -1.42
C CYS A 446 -7.24 8.30 -0.79
N SER A 447 -7.88 7.12 -0.83
CA SER A 447 -7.25 5.82 -0.62
C SER A 447 -6.90 5.26 -1.99
N GLY A 448 -5.60 5.21 -2.30
CA GLY A 448 -5.14 4.85 -3.65
C GLY A 448 -5.28 3.35 -3.93
N ARG A 449 -5.93 3.03 -5.05
CA ARG A 449 -6.08 1.65 -5.53
C ARG A 449 -4.73 1.12 -5.99
N HIS A 450 -4.32 -0.03 -5.44
CA HIS A 450 -3.02 -0.63 -5.72
C HIS A 450 -3.06 -2.17 -5.75
N ARG A 451 -2.06 -2.79 -6.39
CA ARG A 451 -1.85 -4.24 -6.45
C ARG A 451 -0.37 -4.58 -6.44
N VAL A 452 -0.03 -5.85 -6.24
CA VAL A 452 1.35 -6.33 -6.37
C VAL A 452 1.42 -7.49 -7.36
N ILE A 453 2.35 -7.39 -8.31
CA ILE A 453 2.76 -8.46 -9.25
C ILE A 453 4.28 -8.68 -9.10
N PRO A 454 4.90 -9.73 -9.70
CA PRO A 454 6.35 -9.90 -9.65
C PRO A 454 7.11 -8.69 -10.18
N ALA A 455 8.34 -8.49 -9.71
CA ALA A 455 9.13 -7.32 -10.08
C ALA A 455 9.50 -7.32 -11.59
N PRO A 456 9.62 -6.14 -12.23
CA PRO A 456 9.81 -6.04 -13.68
C PRO A 456 11.25 -6.36 -14.13
N GLY A 457 11.42 -6.65 -15.42
CA GLY A 457 12.75 -6.87 -16.03
C GLY A 457 13.57 -7.95 -15.31
N GLU A 458 14.80 -7.61 -14.95
CA GLU A 458 15.75 -8.46 -14.23
C GLU A 458 15.43 -8.61 -12.74
N GLN A 459 14.79 -7.61 -12.11
CA GLN A 459 14.36 -7.67 -10.71
C GLN A 459 13.42 -8.86 -10.46
N GLY A 460 12.65 -9.27 -11.46
CA GLY A 460 11.75 -10.43 -11.39
C GLY A 460 12.42 -11.78 -11.16
N LYS A 461 13.76 -11.87 -11.22
CA LYS A 461 14.53 -13.09 -10.90
C LYS A 461 14.71 -13.32 -9.39
N TYR A 462 14.40 -12.33 -8.56
CA TYR A 462 14.65 -12.33 -7.12
C TYR A 462 13.35 -12.46 -6.31
N PRO A 463 13.38 -13.04 -5.10
CA PRO A 463 12.24 -13.03 -4.19
C PRO A 463 11.93 -11.60 -3.74
N ARG A 464 10.66 -11.20 -3.84
CA ARG A 464 10.22 -9.84 -3.50
C ARG A 464 9.83 -9.75 -2.03
N TYR A 465 10.69 -9.14 -1.22
CA TYR A 465 10.34 -8.72 0.13
C TYR A 465 9.79 -7.28 0.16
N SER A 466 8.82 -7.04 1.04
CA SER A 466 8.40 -5.68 1.43
C SER A 466 7.86 -5.68 2.86
N ILE A 467 8.21 -4.65 3.62
CA ILE A 467 7.82 -4.46 5.01
C ILE A 467 6.85 -3.28 5.09
N VAL A 468 5.67 -3.50 5.67
CA VAL A 468 4.63 -2.47 5.79
C VAL A 468 4.26 -2.30 7.25
N TYR A 469 4.16 -1.07 7.75
CA TYR A 469 3.46 -0.76 8.99
C TYR A 469 2.09 -0.15 8.66
N PHE A 470 1.02 -0.71 9.22
CA PHE A 470 -0.33 -0.15 9.13
C PHE A 470 -0.69 0.55 10.43
N VAL A 471 -0.95 1.86 10.39
CA VAL A 471 -1.70 2.56 11.43
C VAL A 471 -3.18 2.32 11.18
N ARG A 472 -3.89 1.82 12.20
CA ARG A 472 -5.33 1.55 12.16
C ARG A 472 -6.01 2.15 13.38
N PRO A 473 -7.32 2.40 13.32
CA PRO A 473 -8.03 2.88 14.49
C PRO A 473 -8.05 1.82 15.60
N CYS A 474 -8.09 2.26 16.87
CA CYS A 474 -8.31 1.40 18.03
C CYS A 474 -9.61 0.61 17.83
N ASP A 475 -9.64 -0.66 18.25
CA ASP A 475 -10.69 -1.64 17.93
C ASP A 475 -12.11 -1.13 18.21
N HIS A 476 -12.28 -0.41 19.32
CA HIS A 476 -13.53 0.19 19.81
C HIS A 476 -13.92 1.52 19.12
N THR A 477 -13.13 2.02 18.18
CA THR A 477 -13.36 3.31 17.50
C THR A 477 -14.58 3.22 16.60
N ARG A 478 -15.57 4.09 16.81
CA ARG A 478 -16.74 4.18 15.93
C ARG A 478 -16.38 4.83 14.59
N MET A 479 -16.62 4.11 13.50
CA MET A 479 -16.25 4.52 12.14
C MET A 479 -17.28 5.46 11.52
N LYS A 480 -17.17 6.74 11.88
CA LYS A 480 -18.01 7.85 11.39
C LYS A 480 -17.18 8.99 10.81
N THR A 481 -17.78 9.78 9.94
CA THR A 481 -17.22 11.04 9.42
C THR A 481 -16.88 12.01 10.57
N LEU A 482 -15.75 12.73 10.47
CA LEU A 482 -15.33 13.73 11.45
C LEU A 482 -15.81 15.14 11.07
N LYS A 483 -15.86 16.05 12.04
CA LYS A 483 -16.25 17.45 11.80
C LYS A 483 -14.99 18.29 11.62
N GLY A 484 -14.97 19.12 10.57
CA GLY A 484 -13.91 20.06 10.25
C GLY A 484 -14.30 20.96 9.08
N HIS A 485 -13.74 22.16 8.98
CA HIS A 485 -14.16 23.14 7.96
C HIS A 485 -13.86 22.71 6.51
N GLY A 486 -12.92 21.78 6.32
CA GLY A 486 -12.57 21.19 5.02
C GLY A 486 -13.35 19.92 4.67
N ILE A 487 -14.29 19.46 5.51
CA ILE A 487 -15.04 18.21 5.33
C ILE A 487 -16.48 18.50 4.85
N PRO A 488 -16.93 17.95 3.70
CA PRO A 488 -18.32 18.01 3.27
C PRO A 488 -19.27 17.34 4.28
N PRO A 489 -20.51 17.83 4.48
CA PRO A 489 -21.51 17.15 5.29
C PRO A 489 -21.71 15.69 4.84
N ALA A 490 -21.74 14.77 5.81
CA ALA A 490 -22.19 13.40 5.62
C ALA A 490 -23.71 13.33 5.82
N ASP A 491 -24.36 12.29 5.28
CA ASP A 491 -25.76 12.00 5.61
C ASP A 491 -25.89 11.65 7.10
N ASP A 492 -26.87 12.24 7.79
CA ASP A 492 -27.06 12.12 9.26
C ASP A 492 -27.37 10.68 9.74
N MET A 493 -27.52 9.72 8.81
CA MET A 493 -27.75 8.30 9.09
C MET A 493 -26.51 7.55 9.63
N GLU A 494 -25.34 8.20 9.74
CA GLU A 494 -24.07 7.55 10.12
C GLU A 494 -23.72 7.61 11.63
N GLU A 495 -24.52 8.22 12.50
CA GLU A 495 -24.08 8.60 13.85
C GLU A 495 -23.59 7.45 14.75
N GLU A 496 -24.15 6.24 14.62
CA GLU A 496 -23.77 5.06 15.43
C GLU A 496 -22.62 4.22 14.84
N GLY A 497 -22.01 4.66 13.73
CA GLY A 497 -21.13 3.91 12.82
C GLY A 497 -20.22 2.82 13.43
N VAL A 498 -20.24 1.63 12.81
CA VAL A 498 -19.62 0.36 13.26
C VAL A 498 -18.22 0.51 13.84
N GLU A 499 -17.90 -0.27 14.88
CA GLU A 499 -16.57 -0.28 15.51
C GLU A 499 -15.48 -0.78 14.56
N ALA A 500 -14.31 -0.14 14.62
CA ALA A 500 -13.21 -0.34 13.68
C ALA A 500 -12.78 -1.80 13.55
N LYS A 501 -12.79 -2.57 14.65
CA LYS A 501 -12.50 -4.02 14.64
C LYS A 501 -13.41 -4.79 13.68
N GLU A 502 -14.71 -4.55 13.77
CA GLU A 502 -15.72 -5.24 12.97
C GLU A 502 -15.78 -4.66 11.54
N TRP A 503 -15.62 -3.35 11.39
CA TRP A 503 -15.56 -2.71 10.07
C TRP A 503 -14.33 -3.17 9.26
N ILE A 504 -13.14 -3.25 9.86
CA ILE A 504 -11.93 -3.80 9.23
C ILE A 504 -12.13 -5.27 8.84
N TYR A 505 -12.77 -6.07 9.71
CA TYR A 505 -13.12 -7.45 9.39
C TYR A 505 -14.06 -7.57 8.17
N GLN A 506 -15.07 -6.70 8.08
CA GLN A 506 -15.99 -6.66 6.94
C GLN A 506 -15.28 -6.28 5.64
N GLN A 507 -14.37 -5.30 5.64
CA GLN A 507 -13.55 -4.98 4.45
C GLN A 507 -12.65 -6.17 4.06
N ALA A 508 -12.02 -6.83 5.04
CA ALA A 508 -11.16 -7.99 4.80
C ALA A 508 -11.92 -9.20 4.25
N MET A 509 -13.19 -9.38 4.63
CA MET A 509 -14.09 -10.36 4.03
C MET A 509 -14.51 -9.98 2.62
N GLY A 510 -14.70 -8.67 2.34
CA GLY A 510 -15.00 -8.14 1.02
C GLY A 510 -13.96 -8.52 -0.06
N LEU A 511 -12.66 -8.53 0.28
CA LEU A 511 -11.59 -9.00 -0.63
C LEU A 511 -11.51 -10.54 -0.77
N GLY A 512 -12.49 -11.30 -0.27
CA GLY A 512 -12.52 -12.76 -0.43
C GLY A 512 -11.45 -13.51 0.37
N SER A 513 -11.01 -12.97 1.51
CA SER A 513 -10.02 -13.60 2.39
C SER A 513 -10.58 -14.87 3.06
N LYS A 514 -10.29 -16.04 2.48
CA LYS A 514 -10.94 -17.34 2.81
C LYS A 514 -10.72 -17.85 4.25
N HIS A 515 -9.86 -17.19 5.02
CA HIS A 515 -9.39 -17.67 6.33
C HIS A 515 -10.04 -16.97 7.53
N LEU A 516 -10.70 -15.82 7.35
CA LEU A 516 -11.26 -15.04 8.47
C LEU A 516 -12.67 -15.51 8.89
N GLY A 517 -13.36 -16.26 8.02
CA GLY A 517 -14.73 -16.77 8.25
C GLY A 517 -14.78 -18.22 8.73
N LYS A 518 -13.84 -18.64 9.58
CA LYS A 518 -13.77 -19.96 10.22
C LYS A 518 -13.35 -19.85 11.69
#